data_AF-A0A484M7C6-F1
#
_entry.id   AF-A0A484M7C6-F1
#
_cell.length_a   1.000
_cell.length_b   1.000
_cell.length_c   1.000
_cell.angle_alpha   90.00
_cell.angle_beta   90.00
_cell.angle_gamma   90.00
#
_symmetry.space_group_name_H-M   'P 1'
#
loop_
_entity.id
_entity.type
_entity.pdbx_description
1 polymer ?
#
loop_
_entity_poly.entity_id
_entity_poly.type
_entity_poly.pdbx_seq_one_letter_code
_entity_poly.pdbx_strand_id
1 'polypeptide(L)'
;MAEPAKYITTDELKKHNKPGDLWLSVHGKVYDVSDWVKTHPGGSLPLTTLAGQDVTDSFVAYHPPSAWTHLSNYFNGFYLRDHSVSDVSSDYRKLVSDFTKIGLFDEKGHGVLISLSLISLIFAASVYGVLCSENFWIHLASGALMGFLWIQSGWLGHDSGHYQIMMNKRWNRFAQILTGNCLAGISIGWWKWNHNAHHISCNSLDFDPDLQHMPLFAVSSKLFQSIHSCFYERKMKFDSFARFFISHQHLSFYFVMCFARINLFSQSFSLLLSARKVPDRGQELFGLLGFWVWYPLLVSCLPNWEERALFVAASFAVTGIQHVQFCLNHFSTSVYVGPPTSNDWFEKQTYGTLNISCPAWMDWFHGGLQFQIEHHLFPRLPRCHLRKVSPFVKELCAKHGLPYHCVSFWEANAMTVRTLRDAALQARDFTKPVPKNLVWEAVNTFG
;
A
#
# COMPACT_ATOMS: atom_id res chain seq x y z
N MET A 1 40.42 -21.57 18.02
CA MET A 1 40.61 -20.14 17.72
C MET A 1 39.47 -19.72 16.82
N ALA A 2 38.75 -18.63 17.12
CA ALA A 2 37.72 -18.14 16.20
C ALA A 2 38.39 -17.69 14.89
N GLU A 3 37.82 -18.04 13.73
CA GLU A 3 38.33 -17.52 12.46
C GLU A 3 38.31 -15.98 12.48
N PRO A 4 39.34 -15.31 11.95
CA PRO A 4 39.38 -13.85 11.90
C PRO A 4 38.20 -13.33 11.08
N ALA A 5 37.55 -12.27 11.58
CA ALA A 5 36.44 -11.62 10.89
C ALA A 5 36.88 -11.16 9.49
N LYS A 6 36.11 -11.55 8.47
CA LYS A 6 36.35 -11.14 7.08
C LYS A 6 35.59 -9.85 6.82
N TYR A 7 36.18 -8.94 6.04
CA TYR A 7 35.58 -7.63 5.77
C TYR A 7 35.45 -7.40 4.26
N ILE A 8 34.35 -6.74 3.86
CA ILE A 8 34.15 -6.18 2.53
C ILE A 8 33.81 -4.69 2.65
N THR A 9 33.92 -3.93 1.56
CA THR A 9 33.45 -2.54 1.51
C THR A 9 31.98 -2.50 1.10
N THR A 10 31.31 -1.37 1.35
CA THR A 10 29.95 -1.11 0.87
C THR A 10 29.88 -1.17 -0.66
N ASP A 11 30.94 -0.73 -1.36
CA ASP A 11 31.00 -0.83 -2.83
C ASP A 11 31.15 -2.26 -3.34
N GLU A 12 31.77 -3.15 -2.56
CA GLU A 12 31.77 -4.58 -2.88
C GLU A 12 30.37 -5.16 -2.67
N LEU A 13 29.72 -4.86 -1.53
CA LEU A 13 28.35 -5.30 -1.26
C LEU A 13 27.38 -4.95 -2.41
N LYS A 14 27.47 -3.73 -2.96
CA LYS A 14 26.62 -3.27 -4.07
C LYS A 14 26.67 -4.16 -5.33
N LYS A 15 27.73 -4.96 -5.52
CA LYS A 15 27.86 -5.87 -6.68
C LYS A 15 26.97 -7.10 -6.55
N HIS A 16 26.59 -7.46 -5.33
CA HIS A 16 25.77 -8.63 -4.99
C HIS A 16 24.28 -8.29 -5.00
N ASN A 17 23.77 -7.87 -6.16
CA ASN A 17 22.40 -7.42 -6.36
C ASN A 17 21.67 -8.11 -7.52
N LYS A 18 22.10 -9.32 -7.89
CA LYS A 18 21.58 -10.05 -9.07
C LYS A 18 20.91 -11.36 -8.67
N PRO A 19 19.99 -11.91 -9.50
CA PRO A 19 19.43 -13.23 -9.25
C PRO A 19 20.53 -14.29 -9.08
N GLY A 20 20.49 -15.02 -7.97
CA GLY A 20 21.52 -16.02 -7.60
C GLY A 20 22.74 -15.46 -6.87
N ASP A 21 22.82 -14.14 -6.71
CA ASP A 21 23.87 -13.43 -5.96
C ASP A 21 23.27 -12.18 -5.29
N LEU A 22 22.52 -12.40 -4.21
CA LEU A 22 21.80 -11.38 -3.45
C LEU A 22 22.35 -11.31 -2.03
N TRP A 23 23.17 -10.30 -1.74
CA TRP A 23 23.65 -10.04 -0.39
C TRP A 23 23.03 -8.76 0.17
N LEU A 24 22.88 -8.71 1.48
CA LEU A 24 22.39 -7.53 2.20
C LEU A 24 23.13 -7.39 3.52
N SER A 25 23.16 -6.19 4.09
CA SER A 25 23.72 -5.96 5.42
C SER A 25 22.68 -5.61 6.46
N VAL A 26 22.84 -6.14 7.67
CA VAL A 26 22.06 -5.75 8.86
C VAL A 26 23.04 -5.54 10.01
N HIS A 27 23.08 -4.32 10.56
CA HIS A 27 24.08 -3.86 11.53
C HIS A 27 25.52 -4.15 11.10
N GLY A 28 25.83 -3.91 9.82
CA GLY A 28 27.17 -4.12 9.27
C GLY A 28 27.58 -5.59 9.11
N LYS A 29 26.74 -6.57 9.47
CA LYS A 29 26.94 -7.98 9.13
C LYS A 29 26.37 -8.26 7.76
N VAL A 30 27.05 -9.06 6.94
CA VAL A 30 26.63 -9.38 5.58
C VAL A 30 25.96 -10.75 5.53
N TYR A 31 24.83 -10.82 4.84
CA TYR A 31 24.00 -12.01 4.72
C TYR A 31 23.76 -12.36 3.27
N ASP A 32 23.96 -13.62 2.90
CA ASP A 32 23.61 -14.16 1.59
C ASP A 32 22.19 -14.71 1.63
N VAL A 33 21.28 -14.06 0.90
CA VAL A 33 19.87 -14.42 0.82
C VAL A 33 19.47 -14.96 -0.57
N SER A 34 20.45 -15.36 -1.38
CA SER A 34 20.27 -15.79 -2.77
C SER A 34 19.28 -16.95 -2.93
N ASP A 35 19.24 -17.87 -1.97
CA ASP A 35 18.27 -18.96 -1.95
C ASP A 35 17.00 -18.64 -1.16
N TRP A 36 17.13 -17.82 -0.12
CA TRP A 36 16.01 -17.48 0.77
C TRP A 36 14.98 -16.57 0.11
N VAL A 37 15.37 -15.78 -0.90
CA VAL A 37 14.46 -14.91 -1.65
C VAL A 37 13.24 -15.65 -2.23
N LYS A 38 13.36 -16.95 -2.50
CA LYS A 38 12.28 -17.80 -3.04
C LYS A 38 11.20 -18.13 -2.00
N THR A 39 11.52 -18.04 -0.72
CA THR A 39 10.66 -18.49 0.40
C THR A 39 10.44 -17.41 1.45
N HIS A 40 11.03 -16.22 1.29
CA HIS A 40 10.83 -15.08 2.17
C HIS A 40 9.33 -14.77 2.37
N PRO A 41 8.81 -14.72 3.61
CA PRO A 41 7.39 -14.47 3.87
C PRO A 41 6.87 -13.12 3.37
N GLY A 42 7.73 -12.11 3.23
CA GLY A 42 7.39 -10.81 2.63
C GLY A 42 7.38 -10.80 1.10
N GLY A 43 7.66 -11.93 0.45
CA GLY A 43 7.85 -12.04 -0.99
C GLY A 43 9.28 -11.74 -1.42
N SER A 44 9.59 -11.96 -2.70
CA SER A 44 10.93 -11.76 -3.25
C SER A 44 11.32 -10.29 -3.39
N LEU A 45 10.34 -9.43 -3.68
CA LEU A 45 10.59 -8.05 -4.09
C LEU A 45 11.36 -7.20 -3.05
N PRO A 46 11.06 -7.25 -1.74
CA PRO A 46 11.86 -6.51 -0.75
C PRO A 46 13.34 -6.86 -0.80
N LEU A 47 13.66 -8.14 -1.05
CA LEU A 47 15.05 -8.60 -1.10
C LEU A 47 15.71 -8.26 -2.43
N THR A 48 15.03 -8.47 -3.57
CA THR A 48 15.61 -8.15 -4.88
C THR A 48 15.81 -6.65 -5.08
N THR A 49 15.00 -5.83 -4.44
CA THR A 49 15.03 -4.36 -4.60
C THR A 49 16.08 -3.72 -3.69
N LEU A 50 16.31 -4.30 -2.50
CA LEU A 50 17.26 -3.76 -1.51
C LEU A 50 18.61 -4.51 -1.50
N ALA A 51 18.80 -5.51 -2.36
CA ALA A 51 20.06 -6.23 -2.44
C ALA A 51 21.23 -5.30 -2.77
N GLY A 52 22.39 -5.60 -2.19
CA GLY A 52 23.59 -4.79 -2.26
C GLY A 52 23.60 -3.58 -1.32
N GLN A 53 22.72 -3.52 -0.31
CA GLN A 53 22.60 -2.39 0.61
C GLN A 53 22.59 -2.81 2.09
N ASP A 54 22.83 -1.86 3.00
CA ASP A 54 22.53 -2.04 4.44
C ASP A 54 21.06 -1.76 4.70
N VAL A 55 20.30 -2.80 5.03
CA VAL A 55 18.85 -2.78 5.18
C VAL A 55 18.42 -2.74 6.64
N THR A 56 19.27 -2.27 7.54
CA THR A 56 19.00 -2.34 8.98
C THR A 56 17.70 -1.64 9.37
N ASP A 57 17.46 -0.43 8.86
CA ASP A 57 16.30 0.37 9.26
C ASP A 57 14.98 -0.24 8.79
N SER A 58 14.94 -0.70 7.53
CA SER A 58 13.77 -1.41 6.99
C SER A 58 13.60 -2.77 7.68
N PHE A 59 14.69 -3.50 7.95
CA PHE A 59 14.61 -4.75 8.70
C PHE A 59 13.97 -4.53 10.08
N VAL A 60 14.44 -3.53 10.83
CA VAL A 60 13.91 -3.14 12.14
C VAL A 60 12.43 -2.73 12.07
N ALA A 61 12.01 -2.04 11.01
CA ALA A 61 10.61 -1.64 10.80
C ALA A 61 9.65 -2.83 10.66
N TYR A 62 10.04 -3.84 9.86
CA TYR A 62 9.16 -4.95 9.47
C TYR A 62 9.27 -6.20 10.32
N HIS A 63 10.32 -6.36 11.13
CA HIS A 63 10.62 -7.66 11.71
C HIS A 63 10.50 -7.69 13.24
N PRO A 64 9.73 -8.63 13.82
CA PRO A 64 9.68 -8.81 15.27
C PRO A 64 11.04 -9.26 15.83
N PRO A 65 11.27 -9.12 17.14
CA PRO A 65 12.45 -9.66 17.81
C PRO A 65 12.72 -11.14 17.49
N SER A 66 11.67 -11.94 17.28
CA SER A 66 11.80 -13.36 16.90
C SER A 66 12.41 -13.58 15.51
N ALA A 67 12.38 -12.60 14.61
CA ALA A 67 12.94 -12.73 13.27
C ALA A 67 14.47 -12.71 13.27
N TRP A 68 15.07 -12.07 14.26
CA TRP A 68 16.52 -11.91 14.39
C TRP A 68 17.25 -13.24 14.53
N THR A 69 16.60 -14.24 15.13
CA THR A 69 17.17 -15.59 15.29
C THR A 69 17.33 -16.33 13.96
N HIS A 70 16.62 -15.92 12.91
CA HIS A 70 16.75 -16.52 11.58
C HIS A 70 17.93 -15.96 10.78
N LEU A 71 18.40 -14.74 11.10
CA LEU A 71 19.49 -14.10 10.37
C LEU A 71 20.80 -14.91 10.43
N SER A 72 21.07 -15.58 11.54
CA SER A 72 22.30 -16.38 11.70
C SER A 72 22.47 -17.47 10.64
N ASN A 73 21.36 -17.97 10.08
CA ASN A 73 21.40 -19.00 9.04
C ASN A 73 21.90 -18.50 7.69
N TYR A 74 21.91 -17.18 7.49
CA TYR A 74 22.28 -16.53 6.22
C TYR A 74 23.57 -15.73 6.33
N PHE A 75 24.18 -15.66 7.52
CA PHE A 75 25.40 -14.91 7.73
C PHE A 75 26.56 -15.57 6.97
N ASN A 76 27.19 -14.84 6.04
CA ASN A 76 28.20 -15.40 5.15
C ASN A 76 29.65 -15.20 5.67
N GLY A 77 29.80 -14.68 6.90
CA GLY A 77 31.11 -14.47 7.53
C GLY A 77 31.72 -13.09 7.29
N PHE A 78 31.13 -12.26 6.43
CA PHE A 78 31.64 -10.92 6.12
C PHE A 78 31.00 -9.81 6.96
N TYR A 79 31.79 -8.80 7.27
CA TYR A 79 31.37 -7.53 7.88
C TYR A 79 31.68 -6.37 6.94
N LEU A 80 30.89 -5.31 7.01
CA LEU A 80 31.18 -4.06 6.31
C LEU A 80 32.28 -3.29 7.03
N ARG A 81 33.38 -3.01 6.33
CA ARG A 81 34.52 -2.25 6.86
C ARG A 81 34.20 -0.77 7.10
N ASP A 82 33.34 -0.23 6.25
CA ASP A 82 32.92 1.16 6.17
C ASP A 82 31.47 1.36 6.66
N HIS A 83 30.97 0.45 7.50
CA HIS A 83 29.64 0.57 8.09
C HIS A 83 29.56 1.82 8.98
N SER A 84 28.59 2.67 8.67
CA SER A 84 28.24 3.86 9.42
C SER A 84 26.74 3.93 9.62
N VAL A 85 26.32 4.60 10.68
CA VAL A 85 24.90 4.81 10.99
C VAL A 85 24.71 6.31 11.12
N SER A 86 23.78 6.87 10.36
CA SER A 86 23.43 8.29 10.47
C SER A 86 22.76 8.58 11.81
N ASP A 87 22.81 9.85 12.25
CA ASP A 87 22.14 10.26 13.48
C ASP A 87 20.62 10.01 13.40
N VAL A 88 20.02 10.23 12.22
CA VAL A 88 18.60 9.95 11.94
C VAL A 88 18.28 8.47 12.15
N SER A 89 19.05 7.56 11.53
CA SER A 89 18.86 6.11 11.66
C SER A 89 19.07 5.65 13.10
N SER A 90 20.07 6.20 13.81
CA SER A 90 20.33 5.91 15.21
C SER A 90 19.11 6.25 16.09
N ASP A 91 18.59 7.46 15.95
CA ASP A 91 17.42 7.90 16.72
C ASP A 91 16.13 7.15 16.34
N TYR A 92 15.92 6.87 15.06
CA TYR A 92 14.79 6.06 14.59
C TYR A 92 14.82 4.66 15.21
N ARG A 93 15.98 3.98 15.17
CA ARG A 93 16.17 2.67 15.82
C ARG A 93 15.93 2.75 17.32
N LYS A 94 16.33 3.85 17.97
CA LYS A 94 16.03 4.11 19.38
C LYS A 94 14.53 4.22 19.63
N LEU A 95 13.77 4.95 18.81
CA LEU A 95 12.30 4.99 18.92
C LEU A 95 11.67 3.60 18.77
N VAL A 96 12.10 2.81 17.78
CA VAL A 96 11.61 1.43 17.62
C VAL A 96 11.90 0.59 18.86
N SER A 97 13.11 0.72 19.42
CA SER A 97 13.50 0.04 20.65
C SER A 97 12.64 0.47 21.85
N ASP A 98 12.40 1.76 22.01
CA ASP A 98 11.62 2.31 23.13
C ASP A 98 10.15 1.87 23.02
N PHE A 99 9.55 1.90 21.82
CA PHE A 99 8.20 1.40 21.58
C PHE A 99 8.07 -0.11 21.79
N THR A 100 9.12 -0.87 21.47
CA THR A 100 9.18 -2.32 21.76
C THR A 100 9.24 -2.58 23.26
N LYS A 101 10.07 -1.85 24.01
CA LYS A 101 10.22 -2.04 25.47
C LYS A 101 8.94 -1.76 26.24
N ILE A 102 8.15 -0.77 25.81
CA ILE A 102 6.87 -0.44 26.45
C ILE A 102 5.68 -1.24 25.89
N GLY A 103 5.92 -2.17 24.96
CA GLY A 103 4.92 -3.13 24.49
C GLY A 103 3.93 -2.64 23.42
N LEU A 104 4.17 -1.50 22.76
CA LEU A 104 3.19 -0.94 21.82
C LEU A 104 2.93 -1.84 20.60
N PHE A 105 3.93 -2.61 20.15
CA PHE A 105 3.78 -3.51 19.01
C PHE A 105 2.93 -4.77 19.33
N ASP A 106 2.78 -5.10 20.61
CA ASP A 106 2.06 -6.29 21.06
C ASP A 106 0.65 -5.96 21.57
N GLU A 107 0.49 -4.80 22.21
CA GLU A 107 -0.78 -4.32 22.74
C GLU A 107 -1.72 -3.84 21.62
N LYS A 108 -2.79 -4.60 21.32
CA LYS A 108 -3.75 -4.25 20.25
C LYS A 108 -5.05 -3.65 20.78
N GLY A 109 -5.26 -3.69 22.09
CA GLY A 109 -6.52 -3.33 22.74
C GLY A 109 -7.71 -4.15 22.25
N HIS A 110 -8.92 -3.61 22.39
CA HIS A 110 -10.18 -4.24 21.95
C HIS A 110 -10.67 -3.74 20.57
N GLY A 111 -9.88 -2.90 19.89
CA GLY A 111 -10.31 -2.20 18.67
C GLY A 111 -10.72 -3.14 17.54
N VAL A 112 -10.06 -4.30 17.40
CA VAL A 112 -10.38 -5.30 16.38
C VAL A 112 -11.78 -5.90 16.61
N LEU A 113 -12.09 -6.31 17.85
CA LEU A 113 -13.39 -6.87 18.19
C LEU A 113 -14.51 -5.85 18.00
N ILE A 114 -14.30 -4.62 18.46
CA ILE A 114 -15.26 -3.51 18.25
C ILE A 114 -15.50 -3.29 16.75
N SER A 115 -14.43 -3.27 15.95
CA SER A 115 -14.54 -3.07 14.49
C SER A 115 -15.31 -4.21 13.82
N LEU A 116 -15.05 -5.46 14.19
CA LEU A 116 -15.78 -6.62 13.67
C LEU A 116 -17.26 -6.56 14.05
N SER A 117 -17.59 -6.20 15.29
CA SER A 117 -18.98 -6.02 15.73
C SER A 117 -19.70 -4.92 14.95
N LEU A 118 -19.03 -3.78 14.70
CA LEU A 118 -19.58 -2.70 13.88
C LEU A 118 -19.79 -3.14 12.42
N ILE A 119 -18.83 -3.85 11.83
CA ILE A 119 -18.97 -4.42 10.49
C ILE A 119 -20.16 -5.37 10.42
N SER A 120 -20.33 -6.27 11.41
CA SER A 120 -21.48 -7.17 11.46
C SER A 120 -22.80 -6.43 11.60
N LEU A 121 -22.86 -5.35 12.39
CA LEU A 121 -24.05 -4.52 12.54
C LEU A 121 -24.42 -3.80 11.24
N ILE A 122 -23.43 -3.19 10.56
CA ILE A 122 -23.63 -2.52 9.27
C ILE A 122 -24.11 -3.53 8.21
N PHE A 123 -23.50 -4.72 8.18
CA PHE A 123 -23.91 -5.80 7.28
C PHE A 123 -25.36 -6.20 7.52
N ALA A 124 -25.71 -6.51 8.77
CA ALA A 124 -27.06 -6.94 9.14
C ALA A 124 -28.10 -5.85 8.84
N ALA A 125 -27.80 -4.58 9.13
CA ALA A 125 -28.68 -3.46 8.83
C ALA A 125 -28.92 -3.30 7.32
N SER A 126 -27.87 -3.41 6.50
CA SER A 126 -28.01 -3.35 5.03
C SER A 126 -28.80 -4.54 4.49
N VAL A 127 -28.53 -5.75 4.95
CA VAL A 127 -29.26 -6.96 4.51
C VAL A 127 -30.74 -6.87 4.91
N TYR A 128 -31.02 -6.46 6.16
CA TYR A 128 -32.38 -6.23 6.62
C TYR A 128 -33.10 -5.16 5.79
N GLY A 129 -32.44 -4.05 5.49
CA GLY A 129 -33.02 -3.00 4.66
C GLY A 129 -33.37 -3.46 3.25
N VAL A 130 -32.58 -4.36 2.66
CA VAL A 130 -32.85 -4.94 1.33
C VAL A 130 -33.96 -6.00 1.36
N LEU A 131 -34.02 -6.83 2.41
CA LEU A 131 -34.95 -7.97 2.45
C LEU A 131 -36.30 -7.64 3.08
N CYS A 132 -36.38 -6.62 3.93
CA CYS A 132 -37.55 -6.32 4.75
C CYS A 132 -38.18 -4.96 4.42
N SER A 133 -37.71 -4.28 3.36
CA SER A 133 -38.30 -3.04 2.88
C SER A 133 -38.60 -3.11 1.39
N GLU A 134 -39.58 -2.33 0.94
CA GLU A 134 -39.83 -2.05 -0.48
C GLU A 134 -39.49 -0.59 -0.83
N ASN A 135 -38.94 0.16 0.12
CA ASN A 135 -38.68 1.58 -0.06
C ASN A 135 -37.35 1.81 -0.78
N PHE A 136 -37.43 2.45 -1.95
CA PHE A 136 -36.29 2.86 -2.77
C PHE A 136 -35.15 3.53 -1.97
N TRP A 137 -35.48 4.48 -1.07
CA TRP A 137 -34.47 5.21 -0.30
C TRP A 137 -33.78 4.33 0.73
N ILE A 138 -34.48 3.34 1.28
CA ILE A 138 -33.89 2.34 2.18
C ILE A 138 -32.91 1.46 1.40
N HIS A 139 -33.25 1.03 0.19
CA HIS A 139 -32.33 0.28 -0.67
C HIS A 139 -31.09 1.10 -1.05
N LEU A 140 -31.26 2.36 -1.43
CA LEU A 140 -30.13 3.24 -1.73
C LEU A 140 -29.22 3.44 -0.50
N ALA A 141 -29.81 3.67 0.68
CA ALA A 141 -29.07 3.79 1.93
C ALA A 141 -28.35 2.48 2.30
N SER A 142 -28.97 1.32 2.08
CA SER A 142 -28.33 0.01 2.25
C SER A 142 -27.12 -0.16 1.32
N GLY A 143 -27.20 0.30 0.07
CA GLY A 143 -26.04 0.32 -0.82
C GLY A 143 -24.90 1.18 -0.26
N ALA A 144 -25.22 2.38 0.22
CA ALA A 144 -24.24 3.24 0.88
C ALA A 144 -23.62 2.58 2.15
N LEU A 145 -24.42 1.88 2.97
CA LEU A 145 -23.94 1.11 4.12
C LEU A 145 -23.00 -0.01 3.70
N MET A 146 -23.27 -0.69 2.59
CA MET A 146 -22.35 -1.70 2.05
C MET A 146 -21.01 -1.10 1.65
N GLY A 147 -21.01 0.13 1.11
CA GLY A 147 -19.79 0.88 0.85
C GLY A 147 -18.98 1.16 2.12
N PHE A 148 -19.64 1.58 3.22
CA PHE A 148 -18.99 1.75 4.53
C PHE A 148 -18.47 0.44 5.12
N LEU A 149 -19.22 -0.66 4.94
CA LEU A 149 -18.78 -1.98 5.33
C LEU A 149 -17.48 -2.35 4.64
N TRP A 150 -17.35 -2.11 3.33
CA TRP A 150 -16.12 -2.39 2.60
C TRP A 150 -14.95 -1.52 3.07
N ILE A 151 -15.20 -0.26 3.45
CA ILE A 151 -14.16 0.60 4.04
C ILE A 151 -13.64 0.01 5.34
N GLN A 152 -14.54 -0.28 6.28
CA GLN A 152 -14.18 -0.77 7.61
C GLN A 152 -13.55 -2.17 7.53
N SER A 153 -14.07 -3.03 6.67
CA SER A 153 -13.51 -4.35 6.38
C SER A 153 -12.12 -4.24 5.76
N GLY A 154 -11.93 -3.29 4.83
CA GLY A 154 -10.64 -2.98 4.22
C GLY A 154 -9.59 -2.56 5.24
N TRP A 155 -9.95 -1.74 6.23
CA TRP A 155 -9.04 -1.37 7.33
C TRP A 155 -8.57 -2.57 8.16
N LEU A 156 -9.48 -3.48 8.52
CA LEU A 156 -9.08 -4.70 9.22
C LEU A 156 -8.25 -5.64 8.34
N GLY A 157 -8.58 -5.74 7.05
CA GLY A 157 -7.79 -6.48 6.07
C GLY A 157 -6.35 -5.95 6.01
N HIS A 158 -6.21 -4.63 5.88
CA HIS A 158 -4.94 -3.91 5.91
C HIS A 158 -4.12 -4.23 7.18
N ASP A 159 -4.70 -4.01 8.36
CA ASP A 159 -4.01 -4.24 9.64
C ASP A 159 -3.57 -5.70 9.79
N SER A 160 -4.45 -6.64 9.46
CA SER A 160 -4.18 -8.07 9.54
C SER A 160 -3.10 -8.54 8.59
N GLY A 161 -2.86 -7.79 7.51
CA GLY A 161 -1.83 -8.06 6.51
C GLY A 161 -0.44 -7.59 6.95
N HIS A 162 -0.36 -6.55 7.78
CA HIS A 162 0.88 -6.02 8.35
C HIS A 162 1.32 -6.72 9.63
N TYR A 163 0.37 -6.98 10.54
CA TYR A 163 0.64 -7.59 11.84
C TYR A 163 -0.47 -8.55 12.26
N GLN A 164 -0.20 -9.33 13.31
CA GLN A 164 -1.19 -10.29 13.81
C GLN A 164 -2.25 -9.57 14.65
N ILE A 165 -3.39 -9.21 14.08
CA ILE A 165 -4.49 -8.52 14.81
C ILE A 165 -5.24 -9.46 15.77
N MET A 166 -5.25 -10.77 15.51
CA MET A 166 -5.95 -11.77 16.33
C MET A 166 -5.02 -12.49 17.33
N MET A 167 -5.61 -13.32 18.20
CA MET A 167 -4.91 -14.06 19.25
C MET A 167 -3.80 -14.98 18.73
N ASN A 168 -3.98 -15.59 17.55
CA ASN A 168 -3.01 -16.50 16.95
C ASN A 168 -3.05 -16.44 15.42
N LYS A 169 -2.06 -17.06 14.78
CA LYS A 169 -1.90 -17.08 13.32
C LYS A 169 -3.11 -17.65 12.58
N ARG A 170 -3.80 -18.67 13.13
CA ARG A 170 -4.97 -19.30 12.50
C ARG A 170 -6.16 -18.34 12.47
N TRP A 171 -6.48 -17.73 13.60
CA TRP A 171 -7.54 -16.71 13.67
C TRP A 171 -7.19 -15.45 12.90
N ASN A 172 -5.91 -15.09 12.83
CA ASN A 172 -5.47 -13.97 11.99
C ASN A 172 -5.69 -14.27 10.50
N ARG A 173 -5.36 -15.48 10.06
CA ARG A 173 -5.63 -15.92 8.69
C ARG A 173 -7.12 -15.96 8.38
N PHE A 174 -7.94 -16.41 9.33
CA PHE A 174 -9.40 -16.35 9.19
C PHE A 174 -9.88 -14.90 9.04
N ALA A 175 -9.41 -13.98 9.90
CA ALA A 175 -9.76 -12.56 9.81
C ALA A 175 -9.34 -11.96 8.46
N GLN A 176 -8.13 -12.24 7.99
CA GLN A 176 -7.62 -11.83 6.66
C GLN A 176 -8.57 -12.26 5.53
N ILE A 177 -8.95 -13.53 5.49
CA ILE A 177 -9.83 -14.07 4.44
C ILE A 177 -11.25 -13.50 4.58
N LEU A 178 -11.77 -13.39 5.80
CA LEU A 178 -13.10 -12.84 6.04
C LEU A 178 -13.18 -11.37 5.59
N THR A 179 -12.26 -10.52 6.07
CA THR A 179 -12.36 -9.07 5.87
C THR A 179 -11.82 -8.62 4.51
N GLY A 180 -10.75 -9.24 4.00
CA GLY A 180 -10.20 -8.95 2.68
C GLY A 180 -11.02 -9.61 1.57
N ASN A 181 -11.14 -10.94 1.63
CA ASN A 181 -11.66 -11.70 0.50
C ASN A 181 -13.19 -11.81 0.53
N CYS A 182 -13.79 -12.32 1.62
CA CYS A 182 -15.22 -12.61 1.67
C CYS A 182 -16.08 -11.34 1.71
N LEU A 183 -15.73 -10.36 2.55
CA LEU A 183 -16.53 -9.15 2.71
C LEU A 183 -16.16 -8.08 1.69
N ALA A 184 -14.87 -7.89 1.43
CA ALA A 184 -14.40 -6.85 0.51
C ALA A 184 -14.17 -7.34 -0.93
N GLY A 185 -14.08 -8.64 -1.22
CA GLY A 185 -13.85 -9.11 -2.60
C GLY A 185 -12.44 -8.86 -3.12
N ILE A 186 -11.48 -8.58 -2.24
CA ILE A 186 -10.07 -8.30 -2.59
C ILE A 186 -9.20 -9.41 -2.01
N SER A 187 -8.30 -9.98 -2.82
CA SER A 187 -7.37 -10.98 -2.30
C SER A 187 -6.40 -10.33 -1.32
N ILE A 188 -6.43 -10.78 -0.06
CA ILE A 188 -5.45 -10.34 0.93
C ILE A 188 -4.02 -10.76 0.52
N GLY A 189 -3.87 -11.87 -0.19
CA GLY A 189 -2.60 -12.27 -0.81
C GLY A 189 -2.09 -11.24 -1.83
N TRP A 190 -2.96 -10.77 -2.73
CA TRP A 190 -2.62 -9.69 -3.66
C TRP A 190 -2.30 -8.38 -2.94
N TRP A 191 -3.16 -8.00 -2.00
CA TRP A 191 -2.98 -6.79 -1.24
C TRP A 191 -1.62 -6.78 -0.52
N LYS A 192 -1.24 -7.87 0.17
CA LYS A 192 0.06 -7.98 0.83
C LYS A 192 1.22 -7.87 -0.15
N TRP A 193 1.12 -8.51 -1.31
CA TRP A 193 2.17 -8.46 -2.32
C TRP A 193 2.37 -7.04 -2.89
N ASN A 194 1.27 -6.36 -3.22
CA ASN A 194 1.29 -5.01 -3.77
C ASN A 194 1.68 -3.97 -2.70
N HIS A 195 1.02 -4.00 -1.55
CA HIS A 195 1.16 -2.98 -0.54
C HIS A 195 2.53 -3.05 0.17
N ASN A 196 3.10 -4.25 0.40
CA ASN A 196 4.46 -4.34 0.92
C ASN A 196 5.50 -3.80 -0.07
N ALA A 197 5.25 -3.91 -1.38
CA ALA A 197 6.11 -3.32 -2.40
C ALA A 197 6.08 -1.79 -2.35
N HIS A 198 4.88 -1.23 -2.23
CA HIS A 198 4.66 0.21 -2.03
C HIS A 198 5.42 0.73 -0.82
N HIS A 199 5.25 0.09 0.34
CA HIS A 199 5.95 0.41 1.59
C HIS A 199 7.48 0.44 1.47
N ILE A 200 8.07 -0.55 0.79
CA ILE A 200 9.53 -0.60 0.58
C ILE A 200 10.01 0.46 -0.41
N SER A 201 9.20 0.78 -1.41
CA SER A 201 9.59 1.64 -2.53
C SER A 201 8.79 2.95 -2.56
N CYS A 202 8.35 3.43 -1.39
CA CYS A 202 7.33 4.47 -1.27
C CYS A 202 7.66 5.66 -2.18
N ASN A 203 6.72 5.99 -3.07
CA ASN A 203 6.81 7.08 -4.03
C ASN A 203 7.90 6.99 -5.11
N SER A 204 8.48 5.81 -5.33
CA SER A 204 9.27 5.52 -6.53
C SER A 204 8.36 5.32 -7.74
N LEU A 205 8.50 6.13 -8.79
CA LEU A 205 7.63 6.04 -9.96
C LEU A 205 7.74 4.70 -10.73
N ASP A 206 8.90 4.04 -10.68
CA ASP A 206 9.18 2.77 -11.35
C ASP A 206 9.07 1.53 -10.45
N PHE A 207 9.17 1.67 -9.12
CA PHE A 207 9.07 0.54 -8.18
C PHE A 207 7.78 0.51 -7.35
N ASP A 208 7.14 1.65 -7.08
CA ASP A 208 5.92 1.74 -6.28
C ASP A 208 4.67 1.43 -7.11
N PRO A 209 3.97 0.30 -6.90
CA PRO A 209 2.75 0.00 -7.65
C PRO A 209 1.62 1.01 -7.40
N ASP A 210 1.61 1.72 -6.27
CA ASP A 210 0.53 2.64 -5.88
C ASP A 210 0.65 4.01 -6.55
N LEU A 211 1.65 4.21 -7.42
CA LEU A 211 1.74 5.37 -8.33
C LEU A 211 1.60 5.00 -9.82
N GLN A 212 1.45 3.70 -10.14
CA GLN A 212 1.58 3.18 -11.50
C GLN A 212 0.24 3.04 -12.23
N HIS A 213 -0.52 4.13 -12.24
CA HIS A 213 -1.90 4.19 -12.72
C HIS A 213 -2.06 4.58 -14.19
N MET A 214 -0.97 4.58 -14.95
CA MET A 214 -1.01 4.80 -16.40
C MET A 214 -1.95 3.77 -17.07
N PRO A 215 -2.91 4.23 -17.91
CA PRO A 215 -2.99 5.55 -18.54
C PRO A 215 -3.88 6.60 -17.83
N LEU A 216 -4.53 6.29 -16.71
CA LEU A 216 -5.55 7.15 -16.10
C LEU A 216 -4.98 8.30 -15.28
N PHE A 217 -3.94 8.04 -14.50
CA PHE A 217 -3.30 9.05 -13.66
C PHE A 217 -1.79 9.09 -13.84
N ALA A 218 -1.25 10.31 -13.78
CA ALA A 218 0.17 10.59 -13.64
C ALA A 218 0.35 11.71 -12.60
N VAL A 219 1.05 11.39 -11.51
CA VAL A 219 1.40 12.33 -10.43
C VAL A 219 2.63 13.18 -10.75
N SER A 220 3.35 12.85 -11.83
CA SER A 220 4.55 13.58 -12.26
C SER A 220 4.76 13.46 -13.76
N SER A 221 5.25 14.53 -14.38
CA SER A 221 5.62 14.54 -15.79
C SER A 221 6.84 13.66 -16.12
N LYS A 222 7.57 13.18 -15.10
CA LYS A 222 8.60 12.13 -15.28
C LYS A 222 8.01 10.87 -15.92
N LEU A 223 6.74 10.53 -15.66
CA LEU A 223 6.05 9.39 -16.27
C LEU A 223 5.88 9.53 -17.79
N PHE A 224 5.98 10.74 -18.34
CA PHE A 224 5.84 10.99 -19.78
C PHE A 224 7.01 10.43 -20.61
N GLN A 225 8.12 10.09 -19.94
CA GLN A 225 9.26 9.40 -20.54
C GLN A 225 8.99 7.90 -20.78
N SER A 226 7.79 7.41 -20.48
CA SER A 226 7.40 6.01 -20.64
C SER A 226 8.31 5.04 -19.90
N ILE A 227 8.51 5.31 -18.60
CA ILE A 227 9.36 4.49 -17.73
C ILE A 227 8.81 3.06 -17.58
N HIS A 228 9.68 2.12 -17.23
CA HIS A 228 9.31 0.73 -16.99
C HIS A 228 8.89 0.55 -15.53
N SER A 229 7.75 -0.09 -15.29
CA SER A 229 7.36 -0.56 -13.97
C SER A 229 8.13 -1.84 -13.65
N CYS A 230 8.98 -1.80 -12.63
CA CYS A 230 9.71 -2.96 -12.12
C CYS A 230 8.80 -3.93 -11.36
N PHE A 231 7.68 -3.44 -10.79
CA PHE A 231 6.73 -4.27 -10.06
C PHE A 231 5.83 -5.10 -10.99
N TYR A 232 5.17 -4.45 -11.94
CA TYR A 232 4.27 -5.09 -12.91
C TYR A 232 5.01 -5.60 -14.15
N GLU A 233 6.32 -5.38 -14.25
CA GLU A 233 7.19 -5.79 -15.37
C GLU A 233 6.65 -5.29 -16.72
N ARG A 234 6.08 -4.07 -16.74
CA ARG A 234 5.43 -3.47 -17.93
C ARG A 234 5.93 -2.06 -18.20
N LYS A 235 6.00 -1.68 -19.48
CA LYS A 235 6.27 -0.28 -19.86
C LYS A 235 5.02 0.57 -19.66
N MET A 236 5.11 1.62 -18.85
CA MET A 236 4.02 2.58 -18.65
C MET A 236 4.03 3.63 -19.75
N LYS A 237 3.56 3.24 -20.93
CA LYS A 237 3.61 4.08 -22.13
C LYS A 237 2.80 5.37 -21.94
N PHE A 238 3.41 6.49 -22.25
CA PHE A 238 2.73 7.77 -22.46
C PHE A 238 2.51 7.96 -23.96
N ASP A 239 1.48 7.34 -24.49
CA ASP A 239 1.03 7.49 -25.88
C ASP A 239 -0.14 8.48 -25.98
N SER A 240 -0.73 8.64 -27.16
CA SER A 240 -1.85 9.58 -27.37
C SER A 240 -3.08 9.23 -26.52
N PHE A 241 -3.32 7.94 -26.28
CA PHE A 241 -4.41 7.49 -25.42
C PHE A 241 -4.15 7.91 -23.96
N ALA A 242 -2.97 7.62 -23.43
CA ALA A 242 -2.57 8.10 -22.10
C ALA A 242 -2.58 9.63 -21.99
N ARG A 243 -2.10 10.34 -23.02
CA ARG A 243 -2.12 11.81 -23.08
C ARG A 243 -3.54 12.35 -22.96
N PHE A 244 -4.52 11.74 -23.64
CA PHE A 244 -5.92 12.16 -23.55
C PHE A 244 -6.46 12.07 -22.11
N PHE A 245 -6.31 10.92 -21.45
CA PHE A 245 -6.80 10.75 -20.07
C PHE A 245 -6.06 11.63 -19.07
N ILE A 246 -4.72 11.66 -19.14
CA ILE A 246 -3.90 12.50 -18.26
C ILE A 246 -4.24 13.98 -18.44
N SER A 247 -4.51 14.44 -19.67
CA SER A 247 -4.92 15.82 -19.92
C SER A 247 -6.21 16.21 -19.20
N HIS A 248 -7.03 15.26 -18.75
CA HIS A 248 -8.32 15.51 -18.09
C HIS A 248 -8.37 14.93 -16.65
N GLN A 249 -7.28 14.34 -16.17
CA GLN A 249 -7.28 13.53 -14.94
C GLN A 249 -7.77 14.27 -13.69
N HIS A 250 -7.51 15.58 -13.57
CA HIS A 250 -7.93 16.39 -12.43
C HIS A 250 -9.45 16.65 -12.40
N LEU A 251 -10.13 16.54 -13.55
CA LEU A 251 -11.58 16.65 -13.66
C LEU A 251 -12.26 15.30 -13.44
N SER A 252 -11.64 14.22 -13.91
CA SER A 252 -12.19 12.87 -13.80
C SER A 252 -11.81 12.15 -12.49
N PHE A 253 -10.91 12.70 -11.68
CA PHE A 253 -10.34 12.04 -10.49
C PHE A 253 -11.39 11.39 -9.59
N TYR A 254 -12.33 12.17 -9.06
CA TYR A 254 -13.35 11.65 -8.14
C TYR A 254 -14.28 10.63 -8.80
N PHE A 255 -14.64 10.85 -10.07
CA PHE A 255 -15.46 9.89 -10.82
C PHE A 255 -14.74 8.56 -10.99
N VAL A 256 -13.46 8.57 -11.37
CA VAL A 256 -12.64 7.36 -11.49
C VAL A 256 -12.47 6.68 -10.12
N MET A 257 -12.36 7.43 -9.02
CA MET A 257 -12.25 6.85 -7.67
C MET A 257 -13.48 6.06 -7.25
N CYS A 258 -14.68 6.40 -7.75
CA CYS A 258 -15.88 5.57 -7.55
C CYS A 258 -15.72 4.17 -8.16
N PHE A 259 -14.94 4.01 -9.24
CA PHE A 259 -14.73 2.74 -9.94
C PHE A 259 -13.37 2.09 -9.67
N ALA A 260 -12.48 2.73 -8.90
CA ALA A 260 -11.12 2.24 -8.66
C ALA A 260 -11.10 0.82 -8.06
N ARG A 261 -12.16 0.41 -7.37
CA ARG A 261 -12.32 -0.95 -6.84
C ARG A 261 -12.31 -2.04 -7.92
N ILE A 262 -12.78 -1.74 -9.14
CA ILE A 262 -12.75 -2.69 -10.25
C ILE A 262 -11.31 -3.11 -10.56
N ASN A 263 -10.36 -2.17 -10.50
CA ASN A 263 -8.94 -2.48 -10.65
C ASN A 263 -8.46 -3.43 -9.53
N LEU A 264 -8.87 -3.20 -8.27
CA LEU A 264 -8.49 -4.07 -7.14
C LEU A 264 -9.04 -5.51 -7.31
N PHE A 265 -10.26 -5.64 -7.82
CA PHE A 265 -10.84 -6.95 -8.17
C PHE A 265 -10.06 -7.62 -9.29
N SER A 266 -9.81 -6.90 -10.39
CA SER A 266 -9.04 -7.40 -11.52
C SER A 266 -7.67 -7.90 -11.08
N GLN A 267 -6.95 -7.11 -10.29
CA GLN A 267 -5.61 -7.43 -9.81
C GLN A 267 -5.61 -8.66 -8.87
N SER A 268 -6.63 -8.78 -8.03
CA SER A 268 -6.83 -9.97 -7.18
C SER A 268 -6.95 -11.25 -8.02
N PHE A 269 -7.79 -11.22 -9.06
CA PHE A 269 -7.92 -12.35 -9.98
C PHE A 269 -6.66 -12.58 -10.82
N SER A 270 -6.04 -11.52 -11.34
CA SER A 270 -4.80 -11.62 -12.11
C SER A 270 -3.70 -12.33 -11.32
N LEU A 271 -3.53 -12.03 -10.03
CA LEU A 271 -2.56 -12.75 -9.19
C LEU A 271 -2.94 -14.21 -8.99
N LEU A 272 -4.20 -14.48 -8.59
CA LEU A 272 -4.63 -15.84 -8.23
C LEU A 272 -4.71 -16.80 -9.42
N LEU A 273 -4.97 -16.27 -10.61
CA LEU A 273 -5.00 -17.02 -11.88
C LEU A 273 -3.62 -17.08 -12.56
N SER A 274 -2.62 -16.34 -12.08
CA SER A 274 -1.26 -16.40 -12.61
C SER A 274 -0.52 -17.69 -12.23
N ALA A 275 0.60 -17.93 -12.91
CA ALA A 275 1.54 -19.00 -12.55
C ALA A 275 2.36 -18.72 -11.27
N ARG A 276 2.27 -17.50 -10.68
CA ARG A 276 3.05 -17.16 -9.47
C ARG A 276 2.64 -18.04 -8.29
N LYS A 277 3.59 -18.44 -7.45
CA LYS A 277 3.27 -19.19 -6.22
C LYS A 277 2.58 -18.26 -5.21
N VAL A 278 1.31 -18.51 -4.92
CA VAL A 278 0.55 -17.78 -3.90
C VAL A 278 0.31 -18.70 -2.70
N PRO A 279 0.81 -18.35 -1.50
CA PRO A 279 0.52 -19.10 -0.28
C PRO A 279 -0.99 -19.24 -0.06
N ASP A 280 -1.45 -20.44 0.28
CA ASP A 280 -2.85 -20.71 0.60
C ASP A 280 -3.86 -20.25 -0.48
N ARG A 281 -3.47 -20.31 -1.77
CA ARG A 281 -4.28 -19.90 -2.94
C ARG A 281 -5.73 -20.42 -2.90
N GLY A 282 -5.94 -21.65 -2.43
CA GLY A 282 -7.28 -22.21 -2.29
C GLY A 282 -8.17 -21.39 -1.34
N GLN A 283 -7.66 -21.01 -0.17
CA GLN A 283 -8.38 -20.16 0.79
C GLN A 283 -8.69 -18.79 0.19
N GLU A 284 -7.74 -18.21 -0.55
CA GLU A 284 -7.94 -16.92 -1.23
C GLU A 284 -9.10 -16.99 -2.23
N LEU A 285 -9.10 -18.04 -3.07
CA LEU A 285 -10.14 -18.28 -4.08
C LEU A 285 -11.50 -18.55 -3.44
N PHE A 286 -11.58 -19.41 -2.41
CA PHE A 286 -12.85 -19.66 -1.70
C PHE A 286 -13.40 -18.41 -1.04
N GLY A 287 -12.53 -17.58 -0.45
CA GLY A 287 -12.96 -16.30 0.13
C GLY A 287 -13.52 -15.35 -0.93
N LEU A 288 -12.85 -15.23 -2.09
CA LEU A 288 -13.35 -14.41 -3.19
C LEU A 288 -14.65 -14.95 -3.77
N LEU A 289 -14.78 -16.28 -3.93
CA LEU A 289 -16.03 -16.90 -4.35
C LEU A 289 -17.16 -16.56 -3.38
N GLY A 290 -16.88 -16.51 -2.07
CA GLY A 290 -17.82 -16.01 -1.07
C GLY A 290 -18.40 -14.65 -1.47
N PHE A 291 -17.53 -13.65 -1.71
CA PHE A 291 -17.94 -12.31 -2.15
C PHE A 291 -18.79 -12.32 -3.43
N TRP A 292 -18.29 -13.01 -4.46
CA TRP A 292 -18.93 -13.08 -5.77
C TRP A 292 -20.19 -13.94 -5.80
N VAL A 293 -20.54 -14.60 -4.69
CA VAL A 293 -21.83 -15.28 -4.50
C VAL A 293 -22.78 -14.40 -3.69
N TRP A 294 -22.39 -13.97 -2.49
CA TRP A 294 -23.34 -13.31 -1.58
C TRP A 294 -23.72 -11.91 -2.06
N TYR A 295 -22.78 -11.13 -2.62
CA TYR A 295 -23.07 -9.74 -3.00
C TYR A 295 -24.01 -9.66 -4.20
N PRO A 296 -23.79 -10.39 -5.32
CA PRO A 296 -24.76 -10.46 -6.41
C PRO A 296 -26.11 -11.07 -5.99
N LEU A 297 -26.12 -12.03 -5.04
CA LEU A 297 -27.36 -12.58 -4.50
C LEU A 297 -28.16 -11.53 -3.72
N LEU A 298 -27.51 -10.73 -2.88
CA LEU A 298 -28.18 -9.63 -2.18
C LEU A 298 -28.74 -8.60 -3.16
N VAL A 299 -27.96 -8.23 -4.20
CA VAL A 299 -28.41 -7.30 -5.24
C VAL A 299 -29.60 -7.89 -6.01
N SER A 300 -29.65 -9.21 -6.26
CA SER A 300 -30.76 -9.82 -6.99
C SER A 300 -32.10 -9.79 -6.22
N CYS A 301 -32.07 -9.60 -4.90
CA CYS A 301 -33.26 -9.42 -4.07
C CYS A 301 -33.94 -8.06 -4.27
N LEU A 302 -33.28 -7.08 -4.89
CA LEU A 302 -33.88 -5.77 -5.19
C LEU A 302 -34.93 -5.87 -6.32
N PRO A 303 -35.99 -5.05 -6.26
CA PRO A 303 -37.22 -5.27 -7.04
C PRO A 303 -37.06 -5.07 -8.56
N ASN A 304 -36.19 -4.16 -8.98
CA ASN A 304 -36.02 -3.79 -10.39
C ASN A 304 -34.55 -3.45 -10.72
N TRP A 305 -34.26 -3.29 -12.02
CA TRP A 305 -32.88 -3.06 -12.49
C TRP A 305 -32.32 -1.69 -12.10
N GLU A 306 -33.17 -0.68 -11.99
CA GLU A 306 -32.78 0.68 -11.60
C GLU A 306 -32.23 0.69 -10.18
N GLU A 307 -32.96 0.11 -9.23
CA GLU A 307 -32.52 0.00 -7.84
C GLU A 307 -31.27 -0.85 -7.67
N ARG A 308 -31.14 -1.94 -8.45
CA ARG A 308 -29.91 -2.75 -8.50
C ARG A 308 -28.71 -1.93 -8.93
N ALA A 309 -28.84 -1.17 -10.01
CA ALA A 309 -27.77 -0.33 -10.52
C ALA A 309 -27.40 0.77 -9.51
N LEU A 310 -28.39 1.43 -8.91
CA LEU A 310 -28.17 2.49 -7.93
C LEU A 310 -27.61 1.99 -6.61
N PHE A 311 -28.01 0.81 -6.13
CA PHE A 311 -27.43 0.15 -4.96
C PHE A 311 -25.94 -0.12 -5.17
N VAL A 312 -25.58 -0.69 -6.33
CA VAL A 312 -24.17 -0.96 -6.68
C VAL A 312 -23.41 0.35 -6.82
N ALA A 313 -23.97 1.35 -7.51
CA ALA A 313 -23.35 2.66 -7.68
C ALA A 313 -23.09 3.34 -6.33
N ALA A 314 -24.05 3.30 -5.39
CA ALA A 314 -23.89 3.85 -4.05
C ALA A 314 -22.81 3.11 -3.25
N SER A 315 -22.78 1.78 -3.32
CA SER A 315 -21.75 0.96 -2.66
C SER A 315 -20.35 1.34 -3.13
N PHE A 316 -20.17 1.46 -4.45
CA PHE A 316 -18.92 1.85 -5.09
C PHE A 316 -18.54 3.30 -4.80
N ALA A 317 -19.48 4.24 -4.89
CA ALA A 317 -19.23 5.66 -4.64
C ALA A 317 -18.80 5.92 -3.19
N VAL A 318 -19.47 5.30 -2.21
CA VAL A 318 -19.11 5.45 -0.80
C VAL A 318 -17.74 4.84 -0.53
N THR A 319 -17.44 3.62 -1.00
CA THR A 319 -16.08 3.07 -0.87
C THR A 319 -15.04 3.86 -1.66
N GLY A 320 -15.45 4.61 -2.68
CA GLY A 320 -14.62 5.59 -3.39
C GLY A 320 -13.92 6.58 -2.46
N ILE A 321 -14.50 6.92 -1.31
CA ILE A 321 -13.90 7.78 -0.29
C ILE A 321 -12.59 7.20 0.23
N GLN A 322 -12.53 5.89 0.45
CA GLN A 322 -11.30 5.20 0.86
C GLN A 322 -10.23 5.27 -0.24
N HIS A 323 -10.59 5.10 -1.51
CA HIS A 323 -9.64 5.21 -2.61
C HIS A 323 -9.07 6.63 -2.71
N VAL A 324 -9.93 7.66 -2.56
CA VAL A 324 -9.49 9.06 -2.49
C VAL A 324 -8.47 9.21 -1.36
N GLN A 325 -8.77 8.72 -0.15
CA GLN A 325 -7.88 8.84 1.00
C GLN A 325 -6.47 8.29 0.72
N PHE A 326 -6.36 7.09 0.14
CA PHE A 326 -5.06 6.53 -0.24
C PHE A 326 -4.28 7.46 -1.18
N CYS A 327 -4.95 8.07 -2.17
CA CYS A 327 -4.30 9.03 -3.06
C CYS A 327 -3.90 10.32 -2.32
N LEU A 328 -4.70 10.80 -1.37
CA LEU A 328 -4.38 12.02 -0.60
C LEU A 328 -3.06 11.89 0.16
N ASN A 329 -2.78 10.71 0.70
CA ASN A 329 -1.57 10.46 1.48
C ASN A 329 -0.28 10.41 0.65
N HIS A 330 -0.35 10.25 -0.68
CA HIS A 330 0.83 9.96 -1.53
C HIS A 330 0.94 10.79 -2.83
N PHE A 331 -0.17 11.18 -3.46
CA PHE A 331 -0.10 11.78 -4.80
C PHE A 331 0.52 13.17 -4.82
N SER A 332 0.47 13.87 -3.68
CA SER A 332 0.97 15.25 -3.57
C SER A 332 2.31 15.36 -2.82
N THR A 333 2.96 14.22 -2.55
CA THR A 333 4.25 14.15 -1.84
C THR A 333 5.41 13.97 -2.82
N SER A 334 6.64 13.95 -2.30
CA SER A 334 7.84 13.89 -3.15
C SER A 334 7.96 12.55 -3.86
N VAL A 335 8.31 12.57 -5.15
CA VAL A 335 8.48 11.36 -5.98
C VAL A 335 9.86 11.28 -6.62
N TYR A 336 10.38 10.07 -6.77
CA TYR A 336 11.68 9.80 -7.38
C TYR A 336 11.62 8.68 -8.43
N VAL A 337 12.73 8.45 -9.13
CA VAL A 337 12.90 7.36 -10.10
C VAL A 337 14.13 6.56 -9.68
N GLY A 338 14.03 5.24 -9.74
CA GLY A 338 15.07 4.30 -9.34
C GLY A 338 14.69 3.49 -8.10
N PRO A 339 15.56 2.55 -7.71
CA PRO A 339 15.31 1.67 -6.58
C PRO A 339 15.34 2.44 -5.24
N PRO A 340 14.58 2.01 -4.23
CA PRO A 340 14.76 2.48 -2.87
C PRO A 340 16.18 2.18 -2.35
N THR A 341 16.89 3.24 -1.99
CA THR A 341 17.99 3.21 -1.01
C THR A 341 17.47 2.94 0.42
N SER A 342 18.10 2.04 1.16
CA SER A 342 17.71 1.65 2.53
C SER A 342 18.33 2.50 3.63
N ASN A 343 19.46 3.17 3.37
CA ASN A 343 20.20 3.94 4.36
C ASN A 343 19.44 5.17 4.90
N ASP A 344 18.45 5.68 4.15
CA ASP A 344 17.68 6.88 4.50
C ASP A 344 16.20 6.53 4.72
N TRP A 345 15.91 5.36 5.30
CA TRP A 345 14.55 4.84 5.46
C TRP A 345 13.60 5.87 6.09
N PHE A 346 13.98 6.45 7.23
CA PHE A 346 13.14 7.41 7.94
C PHE A 346 12.85 8.65 7.08
N GLU A 347 13.89 9.23 6.48
CA GLU A 347 13.79 10.38 5.60
C GLU A 347 12.81 10.10 4.44
N LYS A 348 12.97 8.98 3.75
CA LYS A 348 12.11 8.63 2.62
C LYS A 348 10.65 8.50 2.98
N GLN A 349 10.35 7.82 4.08
CA GLN A 349 8.98 7.69 4.52
C GLN A 349 8.38 9.06 4.85
N THR A 350 9.15 9.99 5.41
CA THR A 350 8.67 11.36 5.70
C THR A 350 8.48 12.23 4.45
N TYR A 351 9.29 12.06 3.40
CA TYR A 351 9.16 12.78 2.13
C TYR A 351 8.08 12.21 1.21
N GLY A 352 7.88 10.89 1.25
CA GLY A 352 6.97 10.14 0.39
C GLY A 352 5.53 10.07 0.92
N THR A 353 5.27 10.49 2.16
CA THR A 353 3.95 10.36 2.79
C THR A 353 3.45 11.65 3.41
N LEU A 354 2.12 11.75 3.54
CA LEU A 354 1.43 12.91 4.10
C LEU A 354 0.36 12.44 5.08
N ASN A 355 0.32 13.07 6.25
CA ASN A 355 -0.70 12.88 7.27
C ASN A 355 -1.91 13.79 7.03
N ILE A 356 -3.07 13.31 7.47
CA ILE A 356 -4.32 14.05 7.47
C ILE A 356 -4.67 14.41 8.91
N SER A 357 -4.80 15.70 9.20
CA SER A 357 -5.21 16.19 10.50
C SER A 357 -6.71 15.98 10.70
N CYS A 358 -7.07 15.26 11.76
CA CYS A 358 -8.47 15.08 12.16
C CYS A 358 -8.60 14.91 13.69
N PRO A 359 -9.77 15.27 14.26
CA PRO A 359 -10.08 14.98 15.66
C PRO A 359 -10.07 13.47 15.95
N ALA A 360 -9.80 13.07 17.19
CA ALA A 360 -9.70 11.66 17.58
C ALA A 360 -10.97 10.84 17.31
N TRP A 361 -12.16 11.46 17.35
CA TRP A 361 -13.41 10.77 17.03
C TRP A 361 -13.55 10.38 15.54
N MET A 362 -12.68 10.88 14.66
CA MET A 362 -12.59 10.48 13.25
C MET A 362 -11.60 9.33 12.99
N ASP A 363 -10.93 8.81 14.03
CA ASP A 363 -9.96 7.72 13.88
C ASP A 363 -10.60 6.44 13.31
N TRP A 364 -11.86 6.17 13.67
CA TRP A 364 -12.61 5.03 13.11
C TRP A 364 -12.89 5.21 11.61
N PHE A 365 -13.12 6.44 11.16
CA PHE A 365 -13.45 6.75 9.78
C PHE A 365 -12.23 6.58 8.88
N HIS A 366 -11.12 7.22 9.26
CA HIS A 366 -9.87 7.19 8.50
C HIS A 366 -9.07 5.88 8.68
N GLY A 367 -9.41 5.06 9.69
CA GLY A 367 -8.85 3.73 9.86
C GLY A 367 -7.38 3.69 10.30
N GLY A 368 -6.80 4.82 10.71
CA GLY A 368 -5.38 4.95 11.10
C GLY A 368 -4.51 5.57 10.00
N LEU A 369 -4.97 5.61 8.74
CA LEU A 369 -4.19 6.10 7.59
C LEU A 369 -4.11 7.62 7.49
N GLN A 370 -4.82 8.33 8.35
CA GLN A 370 -4.55 9.74 8.62
C GLN A 370 -3.14 9.94 9.23
N PHE A 371 -2.53 8.88 9.78
CA PHE A 371 -1.16 8.83 10.29
C PHE A 371 -0.24 8.04 9.36
N GLN A 372 -0.22 8.41 8.07
CA GLN A 372 0.54 7.70 7.05
C GLN A 372 2.05 7.69 7.29
N ILE A 373 2.62 8.79 7.81
CA ILE A 373 4.04 8.88 8.15
C ILE A 373 4.37 7.82 9.22
N GLU A 374 3.61 7.79 10.33
CA GLU A 374 3.80 6.81 11.40
C GLU A 374 3.55 5.38 10.90
N HIS A 375 2.56 5.19 10.03
CA HIS A 375 2.23 3.90 9.45
C HIS A 375 3.39 3.34 8.61
N HIS A 376 4.01 4.16 7.75
CA HIS A 376 5.15 3.74 6.92
C HIS A 376 6.43 3.54 7.73
N LEU A 377 6.62 4.34 8.78
CA LEU A 377 7.75 4.17 9.70
C LEU A 377 7.62 2.93 10.58
N PHE A 378 6.40 2.62 11.05
CA PHE A 378 6.14 1.49 11.94
C PHE A 378 4.98 0.62 11.43
N PRO A 379 5.13 -0.10 10.31
CA PRO A 379 4.04 -0.86 9.68
C PRO A 379 3.40 -1.90 10.61
N ARG A 380 4.18 -2.42 11.55
CA ARG A 380 3.73 -3.39 12.55
C ARG A 380 3.02 -2.79 13.77
N LEU A 381 3.04 -1.47 13.92
CA LEU A 381 2.44 -0.80 15.06
C LEU A 381 0.91 -0.85 14.94
N PRO A 382 0.20 -1.39 15.93
CA PRO A 382 -1.25 -1.38 15.92
C PRO A 382 -1.82 0.03 15.78
N ARG A 383 -2.81 0.20 14.90
CA ARG A 383 -3.35 1.53 14.55
C ARG A 383 -3.85 2.36 15.73
N CYS A 384 -4.28 1.72 16.83
CA CYS A 384 -4.72 2.39 18.05
C CYS A 384 -3.61 3.22 18.73
N HIS A 385 -2.33 2.94 18.42
CA HIS A 385 -1.18 3.66 18.96
C HIS A 385 -0.65 4.76 18.05
N LEU A 386 -1.06 4.83 16.78
CA LEU A 386 -0.50 5.79 15.81
C LEU A 386 -0.62 7.23 16.29
N ARG A 387 -1.79 7.60 16.82
CA ARG A 387 -2.01 8.94 17.41
C ARG A 387 -1.08 9.21 18.58
N LYS A 388 -0.87 8.22 19.46
CA LYS A 388 0.01 8.32 20.63
C LYS A 388 1.48 8.49 20.24
N VAL A 389 1.93 7.85 19.16
CA VAL A 389 3.33 7.93 18.72
C VAL A 389 3.63 9.14 17.82
N SER A 390 2.61 9.73 17.19
CA SER A 390 2.76 10.86 16.27
C SER A 390 3.58 12.06 16.81
N PRO A 391 3.47 12.46 18.10
CA PRO A 391 4.29 13.56 18.61
C PRO A 391 5.79 13.25 18.64
N PHE A 392 6.16 11.99 18.90
CA PHE A 392 7.57 11.55 18.92
C PHE A 392 8.18 11.56 17.53
N VAL A 393 7.40 11.14 16.52
CA VAL A 393 7.83 11.22 15.11
C VAL A 393 8.00 12.66 14.68
N LYS A 394 7.05 13.54 15.04
CA LYS A 394 7.14 14.97 14.76
C LYS A 394 8.36 15.63 15.40
N GLU A 395 8.68 15.28 16.65
CA GLU A 395 9.89 15.76 17.33
C GLU A 395 11.16 15.29 16.63
N LEU A 396 11.21 14.02 16.21
CA LEU A 396 12.35 13.48 15.50
C LEU A 396 12.54 14.12 14.11
N CYS A 397 11.45 14.36 13.38
CA CYS A 397 11.49 15.13 12.13
C CYS A 397 12.07 16.53 12.37
N ALA A 398 11.61 17.23 13.41
CA ALA A 398 12.10 18.56 13.75
C ALA A 398 13.59 18.57 14.12
N LYS A 399 14.06 17.57 14.90
CA LYS A 399 15.47 17.42 15.29
C LYS A 399 16.40 17.33 14.08
N HIS A 400 15.98 16.63 13.03
CA HIS A 400 16.80 16.35 11.85
C HIS A 400 16.47 17.22 10.64
N GLY A 401 15.59 18.23 10.78
CA GLY A 401 15.19 19.10 9.68
C GLY A 401 14.42 18.38 8.57
N LEU A 402 13.73 17.29 8.90
CA LEU A 402 12.94 16.49 7.97
C LEU A 402 11.49 16.96 7.91
N PRO A 403 10.79 16.79 6.78
CA PRO A 403 9.39 17.16 6.66
C PRO A 403 8.50 16.35 7.61
N TYR A 404 7.45 16.99 8.13
CA TYR A 404 6.32 16.33 8.76
C TYR A 404 5.05 16.96 8.20
N HIS A 405 4.63 16.49 7.01
CA HIS A 405 3.47 17.03 6.32
C HIS A 405 2.19 16.52 6.97
N CYS A 406 1.47 17.39 7.67
CA CYS A 406 0.17 17.10 8.26
C CYS A 406 -0.79 18.24 7.96
N VAL A 407 -1.78 17.98 7.09
CA VAL A 407 -2.70 18.99 6.57
C VAL A 407 -4.15 18.56 6.78
N SER A 408 -5.10 19.49 6.68
CA SER A 408 -6.52 19.12 6.78
C SER A 408 -6.96 18.23 5.61
N PHE A 409 -8.04 17.46 5.79
CA PHE A 409 -8.61 16.65 4.70
C PHE A 409 -8.96 17.47 3.45
N TRP A 410 -9.44 18.70 3.65
CA TRP A 410 -9.74 19.63 2.55
C TRP A 410 -8.48 20.05 1.80
N GLU A 411 -7.44 20.44 2.54
CA GLU A 411 -6.17 20.87 1.97
C GLU A 411 -5.48 19.74 1.21
N ALA A 412 -5.50 18.51 1.74
CA ALA A 412 -4.97 17.34 1.05
C ALA A 412 -5.68 17.10 -0.30
N ASN A 413 -7.01 17.24 -0.35
CA ASN A 413 -7.76 17.18 -1.61
C ASN A 413 -7.32 18.26 -2.59
N ALA A 414 -7.20 19.51 -2.13
CA ALA A 414 -6.75 20.62 -2.96
C ALA A 414 -5.34 20.39 -3.51
N MET A 415 -4.42 19.85 -2.69
CA MET A 415 -3.07 19.48 -3.09
C MET A 415 -3.08 18.39 -4.17
N THR A 416 -3.81 17.30 -3.97
CA THR A 416 -3.91 16.20 -4.95
C THR A 416 -4.49 16.69 -6.28
N VAL A 417 -5.57 17.47 -6.27
CA VAL A 417 -6.16 18.03 -7.50
C VAL A 417 -5.19 18.97 -8.21
N ARG A 418 -4.41 19.78 -7.47
CA ARG A 418 -3.35 20.63 -8.05
C ARG A 418 -2.26 19.79 -8.71
N THR A 419 -1.71 18.77 -8.04
CA THR A 419 -0.69 17.89 -8.63
C THR A 419 -1.19 17.24 -9.93
N LEU A 420 -2.40 16.70 -9.90
CA LEU A 420 -3.03 16.10 -11.07
C LEU A 420 -3.28 17.11 -12.20
N ARG A 421 -3.63 18.36 -11.85
CA ARG A 421 -3.81 19.45 -12.81
C ARG A 421 -2.48 19.88 -13.44
N ASP A 422 -1.42 19.99 -12.66
CA ASP A 422 -0.10 20.42 -13.14
C ASP A 422 0.48 19.39 -14.13
N ALA A 423 0.34 18.11 -13.81
CA ALA A 423 0.69 17.03 -14.76
C ALA A 423 -0.22 17.05 -15.99
N ALA A 424 -1.52 17.33 -15.84
CA ALA A 424 -2.45 17.43 -16.97
C ALA A 424 -2.09 18.57 -17.92
N LEU A 425 -1.73 19.75 -17.40
CA LEU A 425 -1.31 20.90 -18.20
C LEU A 425 -0.01 20.59 -18.96
N GLN A 426 0.95 19.93 -18.32
CA GLN A 426 2.17 19.48 -18.99
C GLN A 426 1.89 18.41 -20.06
N ALA A 427 0.89 17.55 -19.87
CA ALA A 427 0.48 16.57 -20.89
C ALA A 427 -0.19 17.23 -22.11
N ARG A 428 -0.80 18.41 -21.94
CA ARG A 428 -1.38 19.21 -23.05
C ARG A 428 -0.32 19.98 -23.83
N ASP A 429 0.90 20.09 -23.32
CA ASP A 429 2.00 20.69 -24.04
C ASP A 429 2.55 19.72 -25.10
N PHE A 430 2.23 19.99 -26.37
CA PHE A 430 2.64 19.20 -27.52
C PHE A 430 4.06 19.51 -28.00
N THR A 431 4.72 20.53 -27.44
CA THR A 431 6.13 20.81 -27.76
C THR A 431 7.07 19.70 -27.28
N LYS A 432 6.61 18.87 -26.33
CA LYS A 432 7.27 17.63 -25.90
C LYS A 432 6.68 16.45 -26.69
N PRO A 433 7.41 15.91 -27.69
CA PRO A 433 6.87 14.88 -28.58
C PRO A 433 6.50 13.61 -27.81
N VAL A 434 5.34 13.03 -28.15
CA VAL A 434 4.93 11.70 -27.69
C VAL A 434 5.86 10.66 -28.34
N PRO A 435 6.35 9.64 -27.61
CA PRO A 435 6.97 8.47 -28.23
C PRO A 435 6.00 7.87 -29.26
N LYS A 436 6.38 7.86 -30.54
CA LYS A 436 5.50 7.49 -31.65
C LYS A 436 4.82 6.14 -31.40
N ASN A 437 3.49 6.15 -31.25
CA ASN A 437 2.67 4.94 -31.26
C ASN A 437 2.01 4.84 -32.63
N LEU A 438 2.54 3.96 -33.48
CA LEU A 438 2.19 3.80 -34.90
C LEU A 438 0.70 3.54 -35.14
N VAL A 439 -0.01 2.98 -34.15
CA VAL A 439 -1.43 2.63 -34.27
C VAL A 439 -2.34 3.86 -34.21
N TRP A 440 -2.00 4.88 -33.42
CA TRP A 440 -2.83 6.08 -33.29
C TRP A 440 -2.64 7.05 -34.46
N GLU A 441 -1.44 7.13 -35.02
CA GLU A 441 -1.22 7.87 -36.27
C GLU A 441 -2.02 7.24 -37.42
N ALA A 442 -2.04 5.90 -37.54
CA ALA A 442 -2.80 5.19 -38.58
C ALA A 442 -4.32 5.43 -38.53
N VAL A 443 -4.88 5.72 -37.35
CA VAL A 443 -6.31 6.04 -37.18
C VAL A 443 -6.60 7.52 -37.44
N ASN A 444 -5.60 8.41 -37.36
CA ASN A 444 -5.76 9.85 -37.60
C ASN A 444 -5.21 10.33 -38.95
N THR A 445 -4.54 9.48 -39.74
CA THR A 445 -4.21 9.78 -41.14
C THR A 445 -5.40 9.60 -42.10
N PHE A 446 -6.47 8.96 -41.66
CA PHE A 446 -7.75 8.90 -42.36
C PHE A 446 -8.77 9.63 -41.48
N GLY A 447 -9.09 10.87 -41.85
CA GLY A 447 -9.98 11.76 -41.08
C GLY A 447 -11.41 11.28 -40.91
#